data_AF-A0A7U9RUW7-F1
#
_entry.id   AF-A0A7U9RUW7-F1
#
_cell.length_a   1.000
_cell.length_b   1.000
_cell.length_c   1.000
_cell.angle_alpha   90.00
_cell.angle_beta   90.00
_cell.angle_gamma   90.00
#
_symmetry.space_group_name_H-M   'P 1'
#
loop_
_entity.id
_entity.type
_entity.pdbx_description
1 polymer ?
#
loop_
_entity_poly.entity_id
_entity_poly.type
_entity_poly.pdbx_seq_one_letter_code
_entity_poly.pdbx_strand_id
1 'polypeptide(L)' 'MFNKRLREMRIKRGLTQQKLADMLSIALRSYQCYETGTRRPSYELLIQIGDILNVSVDFLLGRDDFLQSLGVSVDEYQ' A
#
# COMPACT_ATOMS: atom_id res chain seq x y z
N MET A 1 3.59 10.42 -1.63
CA MET A 1 3.90 9.72 -0.36
C MET A 1 3.34 8.31 -0.42
N PHE A 2 2.01 8.17 -0.48
CA PHE A 2 1.32 6.88 -0.71
C PHE A 2 1.91 6.05 -1.84
N ASN A 3 2.01 6.65 -3.04
CA ASN A 3 2.52 5.97 -4.22
C ASN A 3 3.96 5.43 -4.08
N LYS A 4 4.81 6.13 -3.32
CA LYS A 4 6.19 5.70 -3.04
C LYS A 4 6.21 4.50 -2.07
N ARG A 5 5.46 4.60 -0.97
CA ARG A 5 5.34 3.51 0.03
C ARG A 5 4.68 2.27 -0.53
N LEU A 6 3.65 2.43 -1.36
CA LEU A 6 3.02 1.32 -2.09
C LEU A 6 4.03 0.57 -2.95
N ARG A 7 4.82 1.30 -3.76
CA ARG A 7 5.85 0.71 -4.62
C ARG A 7 6.94 0.01 -3.81
N GLU A 8 7.40 0.66 -2.75
CA GLU A 8 8.42 0.12 -1.84
C GLU A 8 7.96 -1.22 -1.23
N MET A 9 6.77 -1.24 -0.65
CA MET A 9 6.23 -2.45 -0.03
C MET A 9 5.97 -3.56 -1.05
N ARG A 10 5.47 -3.22 -2.24
CA ARG A 10 5.32 -4.22 -3.31
C ARG A 10 6.66 -4.87 -3.66
N ILE A 11 7.72 -4.08 -3.80
CA ILE A 11 9.06 -4.60 -4.11
C ILE A 11 9.60 -5.44 -2.95
N LYS A 12 9.42 -4.98 -1.70
CA LYS A 12 9.83 -5.72 -0.50
C LYS A 12 9.15 -7.08 -0.37
N ARG A 13 7.90 -7.19 -0.83
CA ARG A 13 7.14 -8.46 -0.89
C ARG A 13 7.44 -9.30 -2.14
N GLY A 14 8.38 -8.87 -3.00
CA GLY A 14 8.77 -9.61 -4.21
C GLY A 14 7.67 -9.70 -5.27
N LEU A 15 6.72 -8.77 -5.27
CA LEU A 15 5.57 -8.79 -6.18
C LEU A 15 5.84 -7.92 -7.42
N THR A 16 5.45 -8.41 -8.61
CA THR A 16 5.39 -7.56 -9.81
C THR A 16 4.13 -6.69 -9.77
N GLN A 17 4.11 -5.60 -10.55
CA GLN A 17 2.90 -4.77 -10.67
C GLN A 17 1.71 -5.59 -11.18
N GLN A 18 1.95 -6.51 -12.13
CA GLN A 18 0.93 -7.42 -12.65
C GLN A 18 0.40 -8.34 -11.55
N LYS A 19 1.29 -9.01 -10.79
CA LYS A 19 0.88 -9.94 -9.74
C LYS A 19 0.02 -9.24 -8.67
N LEU A 20 0.38 -8.03 -8.27
CA LEU A 20 -0.43 -7.29 -7.28
C LEU A 20 -1.76 -6.80 -7.87
N ALA A 21 -1.80 -6.40 -9.14
CA ALA A 21 -3.04 -6.06 -9.83
C ALA A 21 -3.99 -7.28 -9.92
N ASP A 22 -3.45 -8.47 -10.21
CA ASP A 22 -4.19 -9.72 -10.26
C ASP A 22 -4.76 -10.09 -8.87
N MET A 23 -3.94 -9.98 -7.82
CA MET A 23 -4.39 -10.22 -6.44
C MET A 23 -5.50 -9.26 -5.99
N LEU A 24 -5.47 -8.02 -6.48
CA LEU A 24 -6.49 -7.00 -6.24
C LEU A 24 -7.69 -7.12 -7.18
N SER A 25 -7.67 -8.05 -8.14
CA SER A 25 -8.71 -8.19 -9.17
C SER A 25 -8.99 -6.89 -9.94
N ILE A 26 -7.94 -6.13 -10.27
CA ILE A 26 -8.03 -4.89 -11.05
C ILE A 26 -7.15 -4.94 -12.30
N ALA A 27 -7.45 -4.08 -13.28
CA ALA A 27 -6.58 -3.91 -14.43
C ALA A 27 -5.19 -3.38 -14.02
N LEU A 28 -4.12 -3.90 -14.64
CA LEU A 28 -2.73 -3.44 -14.44
C LEU A 28 -2.61 -1.92 -14.57
N ARG A 29 -3.27 -1.32 -15.56
CA ARG A 29 -3.24 0.13 -15.78
C ARG A 29 -3.76 0.90 -14.58
N SER A 30 -4.82 0.41 -13.93
CA SER A 30 -5.35 1.01 -12.69
C SER A 30 -4.32 0.96 -11.57
N TYR A 31 -3.64 -0.17 -11.40
CA TYR A 31 -2.56 -0.31 -10.42
C TYR A 31 -1.39 0.63 -10.70
N GLN A 32 -0.96 0.75 -11.96
CA GLN A 32 0.11 1.68 -12.37
C GLN A 32 -0.25 3.14 -12.08
N CYS A 33 -1.52 3.52 -12.22
CA CYS A 33 -1.98 4.85 -11.84
C CYS A 33 -1.78 5.13 -10.34
N TYR A 34 -1.86 4.12 -9.47
CA TYR A 34 -1.61 4.27 -8.04
C TYR A 34 -0.12 4.48 -7.74
N GLU A 35 0.78 3.69 -8.33
CA GLU A 35 2.23 3.85 -8.12
C GLU A 35 2.80 5.13 -8.74
N THR A 36 2.18 5.62 -9.83
CA THR A 36 2.53 6.92 -10.43
C THR A 36 1.89 8.10 -9.67
N GLY A 37 0.90 7.84 -8.81
CA GLY A 37 0.20 8.87 -8.04
C GLY A 37 -0.83 9.67 -8.85
N THR A 38 -1.16 9.22 -10.06
CA THR A 38 -2.17 9.86 -10.93
C THR A 38 -3.60 9.53 -10.52
N ARG A 39 -3.80 8.44 -9.78
CA ARG A 39 -5.09 8.04 -9.21
C ARG A 39 -4.91 7.57 -7.76
N ARG A 40 -5.98 7.60 -6.99
CA ARG A 40 -6.06 6.97 -5.66
C ARG A 40 -6.98 5.74 -5.68
N PRO A 41 -6.68 4.70 -4.88
CA PRO A 41 -7.58 3.57 -4.70
C PRO A 41 -8.87 4.00 -3.98
N SER A 42 -9.93 3.18 -4.08
CA SER A 42 -11.08 3.32 -3.17
C SER A 42 -10.69 2.89 -1.76
N TYR A 43 -11.56 3.12 -0.78
CA TYR A 43 -11.30 2.69 0.60
C TYR A 43 -11.21 1.17 0.72
N GLU A 44 -12.08 0.44 0.02
CA GLU A 44 -12.08 -1.02 -0.01
C GLU A 44 -10.75 -1.55 -0.58
N LEU A 45 -10.31 -0.97 -1.71
CA LEU A 45 -9.06 -1.38 -2.34
C LEU A 45 -7.84 -0.99 -1.50
N LEU A 46 -7.90 0.13 -0.78
CA LEU A 46 -6.84 0.56 0.12
C LEU A 46 -6.65 -0.43 1.28
N ILE A 47 -7.75 -0.94 1.84
CA ILE A 47 -7.72 -1.99 2.88
C ILE A 47 -7.09 -3.27 2.31
N GLN A 48 -7.56 -3.73 1.14
CA GLN A 48 -7.01 -4.92 0.47
C GLN A 48 -5.51 -4.79 0.17
N ILE A 49 -5.06 -3.61 -0.26
CA ILE A 49 -3.63 -3.32 -0.46
C ILE A 49 -2.87 -3.50 0.86
N GLY A 50 -3.40 -2.97 1.97
CA GLY A 50 -2.82 -3.13 3.31
C GLY A 50 -2.71 -4.61 3.71
N ASP A 51 -3.78 -5.38 3.51
CA ASP A 51 -3.82 -6.82 3.84
C ASP A 51 -2.81 -7.62 3.00
N ILE A 52 -2.79 -7.41 1.68
CA ILE A 52 -1.90 -8.14 0.76
C ILE A 52 -0.43 -7.81 1.02
N LEU A 53 -0.12 -6.54 1.27
CA LEU A 53 1.24 -6.09 1.56
C LEU A 53 1.62 -6.27 3.03
N ASN A 54 0.66 -6.68 3.86
CA ASN A 54 0.79 -6.91 5.29
C ASN A 54 1.43 -5.68 5.97
N VAL A 55 0.79 -4.53 5.78
CA VAL A 55 1.12 -3.22 6.35
C VAL A 55 -0.15 -2.45 6.68
N SER A 56 -0.08 -1.55 7.67
CA SER A 56 -1.22 -0.70 7.99
C SER A 56 -1.52 0.32 6.89
N VAL A 57 -2.79 0.67 6.76
CA VAL A 57 -3.21 1.77 5.88
C VAL A 57 -2.61 3.09 6.34
N ASP A 58 -2.42 3.29 7.65
CA ASP A 58 -1.73 4.46 8.20
C ASP A 58 -0.30 4.57 7.70
N PHE A 59 0.45 3.47 7.65
CA PHE A 59 1.77 3.45 7.02
C PHE A 59 1.66 3.83 5.55
N LEU A 60 0.74 3.24 4.78
CA LEU A 60 0.59 3.59 3.37
C LEU A 60 0.25 5.09 3.20
N LEU A 61 -0.54 5.67 4.10
CA LEU A 61 -0.99 7.05 4.02
C LEU A 61 -0.03 8.08 4.63
N GLY A 62 1.03 7.65 5.32
CA GLY A 62 1.99 8.60 5.90
C GLY A 62 1.70 9.05 7.33
N ARG A 63 1.00 8.24 8.11
CA ARG A 63 0.56 8.57 9.47
C ARG A 63 1.39 7.90 10.57
N ASP A 64 2.49 7.28 10.22
CA ASP A 64 3.45 6.67 11.15
C ASP A 64 4.02 7.67 12.16
N ASP A 65 4.40 8.89 11.74
CA ASP A 65 4.89 9.92 12.67
C ASP A 65 3.81 10.31 13.70
N PHE A 66 2.56 10.38 13.26
CA PHE A 66 1.42 10.65 14.13
C PHE A 66 1.18 9.52 15.12
N LEU A 67 1.20 8.26 14.66
CA LEU A 67 1.05 7.09 15.53
C LEU A 67 2.19 7.00 16.55
N GLN A 68 3.43 7.27 16.13
CA GLN A 68 4.58 7.34 17.03
C GLN A 68 4.41 8.43 18.10
N SER A 69 3.87 9.60 17.73
CA SER A 69 3.58 10.67 18.71
C SER A 69 2.56 10.28 19.78
N LEU A 70 1.71 9.28 19.49
CA LEU A 70 0.74 8.72 20.42
C LEU A 70 1.28 7.51 21.21
N GLY A 71 2.56 7.15 21.00
CA GLY A 71 3.17 5.97 21.59
C GLY A 71 2.68 4.64 21.00
N VAL A 72 2.13 4.66 19.78
CA VAL A 72 1.65 3.46 19.07
C VAL A 72 2.69 3.01 18.06
N SER A 73 3.18 1.77 18.18
CA SER A 73 3.94 1.11 17.10
C SER A 73 3.03 0.17 16.33
N VAL A 74 3.09 0.25 15.00
CA VAL A 74 2.41 -0.69 14.11
C VAL A 74 3.50 -1.37 13.30
N ASP A 75 4.13 -2.37 13.91
CA ASP A 75 5.22 -3.09 13.28
C ASP A 75 4.68 -3.88 12.08
N GLU A 76 5.45 -3.92 10.99
CA GLU A 76 5.18 -4.87 9.92
C GLU A 76 5.24 -6.28 10.50
N TYR A 77 4.18 -7.08 10.32
CA TYR A 77 4.21 -8.47 10.74
C TYR A 77 5.25 -9.19 9.87
N GLN A 78 6.39 -9.55 10.47
CA GLN A 78 7.48 -10.30 9.82
C GLN A 78 7.05 -11.74 9.55
#